data_AF-A0A7V5T6F7-F1
#
_entry.id   AF-A0A7V5T6F7-F1
#
_cell.length_a   1.000
_cell.length_b   1.000
_cell.length_c   1.000
_cell.angle_alpha   90.00
_cell.angle_beta   90.00
_cell.angle_gamma   90.00
#
_symmetry.space_group_name_H-M   'P 1'
#
loop_
_entity.id
_entity.type
_entity.pdbx_description
1 polymer ?
#
loop_
_entity_poly.entity_id
_entity_poly.type
_entity_poly.pdbx_seq_one_letter_code
_entity_poly.pdbx_strand_id
1 'polypeptide(L)'
;MSKDWHRILVKLDAYRYMIPRTYKPGMQTDVIIYVDEALLETVTKDLSLEQAANLAFLPGIVGRPIVLPDVHQGYGFPIGGVAATDAEEGVVSPAGIGFDINCGVRLLRSDLTLEQIRPKLESIVNDLFHAVPAGTGREGQISVNRAEMDNVLRLGAQWAVERGYGRPEDLDHIESRGCIPGANPKAVSEYARQRGADQLGTLGSGNHFLEIQYVEEVFDRAAAQAFGLRPGQVTVLIHTGSRGFGHQVCTDYLKVLRSAMQKYNIHLPDKEMAATYITSPEGQDYLGAMNAAANFAFANRQMITHWVREVFRKHFGADGDLQIVYDVAHNIAKFETHTIEGERRRVLVHRKGATRALPAGHPELHETYRAIGQPVIIPGDMGRASYVLIGTAAEETFASSCHGAGRVMSRTAAKKGRDINQVRKQLAERGVLVKAASKDGVLEEIPEAYKDVNDVARVVEAAGIARRVARLRPIGVVKG
;
A
#
# COMPACT_ATOMS: atom_id res chain seq x y z
N MET A 1 7.90 -29.68 -9.48
CA MET A 1 8.91 -29.96 -8.45
C MET A 1 9.15 -28.66 -7.70
N SER A 2 8.93 -28.59 -6.38
CA SER A 2 9.35 -27.39 -5.64
C SER A 2 10.87 -27.28 -5.76
N LYS A 3 11.37 -26.11 -6.14
CA LYS A 3 12.81 -25.87 -6.20
C LYS A 3 13.35 -25.92 -4.77
N ASP A 4 14.51 -26.53 -4.60
CA ASP A 4 15.23 -26.48 -3.33
C ASP A 4 15.90 -25.10 -3.20
N TRP A 5 15.14 -24.13 -2.72
CA TRP A 5 15.60 -22.75 -2.56
C TRP A 5 16.79 -22.63 -1.61
N HIS A 6 16.96 -23.55 -0.66
CA HIS A 6 18.11 -23.56 0.25
C HIS A 6 19.44 -23.79 -0.48
N ARG A 7 19.42 -24.41 -1.68
CA ARG A 7 20.62 -24.58 -2.52
C ARG A 7 20.89 -23.39 -3.44
N ILE A 8 19.88 -22.56 -3.71
CA ILE A 8 19.97 -21.42 -4.64
C ILE A 8 20.33 -20.15 -3.88
N LEU A 9 19.73 -19.96 -2.71
CA LEU A 9 19.89 -18.76 -1.91
C LEU A 9 21.27 -18.71 -1.24
N VAL A 10 21.89 -17.53 -1.31
CA VAL A 10 23.10 -17.21 -0.56
C VAL A 10 22.69 -16.39 0.66
N LYS A 11 22.91 -16.92 1.86
CA LYS A 11 22.67 -16.17 3.11
C LYS A 11 23.73 -15.08 3.25
N LEU A 12 23.29 -13.82 3.33
CA LEU A 12 24.18 -12.67 3.51
C LEU A 12 24.36 -12.35 4.99
N ASP A 13 23.26 -12.36 5.75
CA ASP A 13 23.24 -12.20 7.21
C ASP A 13 21.97 -12.82 7.83
N ALA A 14 21.60 -12.40 9.04
CA ALA A 14 20.44 -12.92 9.75
C ALA A 14 19.08 -12.55 9.12
N TYR A 15 19.03 -11.48 8.33
CA TYR A 15 17.80 -10.89 7.78
C TYR A 15 17.83 -10.69 6.27
N ARG A 16 18.96 -11.02 5.61
CA ARG A 16 19.14 -10.88 4.16
C ARG A 16 19.63 -12.17 3.52
N TYR A 17 18.96 -12.52 2.44
CA TYR A 17 19.36 -13.56 1.49
C TYR A 17 19.50 -12.97 0.09
N MET A 18 20.26 -13.64 -0.76
CA MET A 18 20.48 -13.23 -2.15
C MET A 18 20.14 -14.36 -3.12
N ILE A 19 19.41 -14.02 -4.18
CA ILE A 19 19.34 -14.85 -5.39
C ILE A 19 20.46 -14.37 -6.31
N PRO A 20 21.51 -15.17 -6.55
CA PRO A 20 22.61 -14.74 -7.39
C PRO A 20 22.15 -14.62 -8.85
N ARG A 21 22.67 -13.64 -9.58
CA ARG A 21 22.41 -13.44 -11.02
C ARG A 21 22.70 -14.68 -11.86
N THR A 22 23.57 -15.57 -11.38
CA THR A 22 23.91 -16.83 -12.05
C THR A 22 22.81 -17.88 -11.94
N TYR A 23 21.77 -17.67 -11.13
CA TYR A 23 20.65 -18.59 -10.97
C TYR A 23 19.91 -18.86 -12.29
N LYS A 24 19.67 -17.81 -13.09
CA LYS A 24 19.05 -17.94 -14.42
C LYS A 24 19.83 -17.13 -15.46
N PRO A 25 20.22 -17.73 -16.59
CA PRO A 25 20.77 -16.99 -17.71
C PRO A 25 19.85 -15.85 -18.13
N GLY A 26 20.39 -14.64 -18.26
CA GLY A 26 19.64 -13.43 -18.64
C GLY A 26 19.25 -12.51 -17.48
N MET A 27 19.43 -12.93 -16.22
CA MET A 27 19.37 -12.00 -15.09
C MET A 27 20.48 -10.95 -15.24
N GLN A 28 20.12 -9.67 -15.15
CA GLN A 28 21.05 -8.55 -15.28
C GLN A 28 21.77 -8.22 -13.96
N THR A 29 21.18 -8.60 -12.82
CA THR A 29 21.66 -8.28 -11.46
C THR A 29 21.23 -9.36 -10.46
N ASP A 30 21.75 -9.28 -9.23
CA ASP A 30 21.33 -10.12 -8.11
C ASP A 30 20.01 -9.61 -7.49
N VAL A 31 19.31 -10.44 -6.72
CA VAL A 31 18.09 -10.04 -6.00
C VAL A 31 18.30 -10.17 -4.50
N ILE A 32 17.90 -9.16 -3.71
CA ILE A 32 17.98 -9.22 -2.24
C ILE A 32 16.61 -9.54 -1.65
N ILE A 33 16.58 -10.46 -0.68
CA ILE A 33 15.39 -10.89 0.02
C ILE A 33 15.57 -10.54 1.49
N TYR A 34 14.65 -9.73 2.02
CA TYR A 34 14.61 -9.37 3.43
C TYR A 34 13.67 -10.28 4.19
N VAL A 35 14.20 -11.31 4.86
CA VAL A 35 13.46 -12.27 5.69
C VAL A 35 14.39 -12.84 6.74
N ASP A 36 13.85 -13.25 7.89
CA ASP A 36 14.56 -14.18 8.77
C ASP A 36 14.30 -15.65 8.36
N GLU A 37 14.92 -16.59 9.06
CA GLU A 37 14.79 -18.04 8.77
C GLU A 37 13.33 -18.51 8.84
N ALA A 38 12.55 -18.01 9.82
CA ALA A 38 11.16 -18.42 10.01
C ALA A 38 10.25 -17.92 8.87
N LEU A 39 10.44 -16.67 8.43
CA LEU A 39 9.70 -16.14 7.29
C LEU A 39 10.15 -16.79 5.98
N LEU A 40 11.42 -17.16 5.83
CA LEU A 40 11.92 -17.83 4.63
C LEU A 40 11.12 -19.10 4.31
N GLU A 41 10.82 -19.93 5.32
CA GLU A 41 9.99 -21.13 5.19
C GLU A 41 8.58 -20.86 4.65
N THR A 42 8.06 -19.64 4.80
CA THR A 42 6.77 -19.26 4.22
C THR A 42 6.90 -18.84 2.76
N VAL A 43 7.97 -18.14 2.42
CA VAL A 43 8.19 -17.56 1.08
C VAL A 43 8.62 -18.63 0.07
N THR A 44 9.20 -19.75 0.51
CA THR A 44 9.56 -20.88 -0.36
C THR A 44 8.37 -21.72 -0.83
N LYS A 45 7.15 -21.48 -0.29
CA LYS A 45 5.96 -22.29 -0.54
C LYS A 45 5.17 -21.92 -1.80
N ASP A 46 5.45 -20.77 -2.41
CA ASP A 46 4.78 -20.29 -3.61
C ASP A 46 5.80 -19.80 -4.67
N LEU A 47 5.34 -19.06 -5.69
CA LEU A 47 6.21 -18.53 -6.76
C LEU A 47 6.93 -17.22 -6.39
N SER A 48 6.88 -16.75 -5.15
CA SER A 48 7.45 -15.45 -4.75
C SER A 48 8.91 -15.28 -5.14
N LEU A 49 9.75 -16.25 -4.79
CA LEU A 49 11.19 -16.20 -5.09
C LEU A 49 11.47 -16.34 -6.59
N GLU A 50 10.62 -17.06 -7.31
CA GLU A 50 10.72 -17.17 -8.76
C GLU A 50 10.39 -15.85 -9.45
N GLN A 51 9.33 -15.17 -8.99
CA GLN A 51 8.94 -13.83 -9.45
C GLN A 51 9.98 -12.79 -9.04
N ALA A 52 10.57 -12.90 -7.85
CA ALA A 52 11.67 -12.06 -7.40
C ALA A 52 12.88 -12.17 -8.35
N ALA A 53 13.29 -13.39 -8.70
CA ALA A 53 14.34 -13.63 -9.69
C ALA A 53 14.00 -13.03 -11.07
N ASN A 54 12.73 -13.08 -11.48
CA ASN A 54 12.30 -12.52 -12.75
C ASN A 54 12.42 -10.99 -12.80
N LEU A 55 12.36 -10.28 -11.65
CA LEU A 55 12.58 -8.83 -11.60
C LEU A 55 13.94 -8.43 -12.17
N ALA A 56 14.97 -9.25 -11.97
CA ALA A 56 16.32 -9.00 -12.46
C ALA A 56 16.45 -9.05 -13.99
N PHE A 57 15.39 -9.39 -14.74
CA PHE A 57 15.39 -9.39 -16.20
C PHE A 57 14.90 -8.06 -16.81
N LEU A 58 14.36 -7.13 -16.02
CA LEU A 58 13.79 -5.88 -16.53
C LEU A 58 14.83 -5.05 -17.30
N PRO A 59 14.58 -4.64 -18.55
CA PRO A 59 15.50 -3.77 -19.28
C PRO A 59 15.72 -2.45 -18.54
N GLY A 60 16.99 -2.04 -18.46
CA GLY A 60 17.42 -0.85 -17.73
C GLY A 60 17.21 -0.94 -16.23
N ILE A 61 17.11 -2.14 -15.64
CA ILE A 61 17.11 -2.28 -14.17
C ILE A 61 18.39 -1.71 -13.58
N VAL A 62 18.26 -0.96 -12.48
CA VAL A 62 19.40 -0.31 -11.80
C VAL A 62 19.47 -0.82 -10.36
N GLY A 63 20.68 -1.11 -9.90
CA GLY A 63 20.91 -1.74 -8.60
C GLY A 63 20.35 -3.17 -8.54
N ARG A 64 19.96 -3.61 -7.34
CA ARG A 64 19.36 -4.93 -7.10
C ARG A 64 17.87 -4.76 -6.81
N PRO A 65 16.95 -5.44 -7.51
CA PRO A 65 15.57 -5.51 -7.04
C PRO A 65 15.54 -6.21 -5.68
N ILE A 66 14.54 -5.86 -4.89
CA ILE A 66 14.38 -6.40 -3.55
C ILE A 66 12.98 -6.98 -3.36
N VAL A 67 12.88 -7.90 -2.41
CA VAL A 67 11.60 -8.31 -1.84
C VAL A 67 11.63 -8.19 -0.32
N LEU A 68 10.55 -7.67 0.22
CA LEU A 68 10.38 -7.30 1.63
C LEU A 68 9.79 -8.48 2.44
N PRO A 69 9.78 -8.42 3.79
CA PRO A 69 9.43 -9.59 4.60
C PRO A 69 7.98 -10.09 4.43
N ASP A 70 7.10 -9.22 3.95
CA ASP A 70 5.70 -9.51 3.60
C ASP A 70 5.52 -10.10 2.20
N VAL A 71 6.61 -10.47 1.52
CA VAL A 71 6.58 -10.98 0.15
C VAL A 71 5.70 -12.22 -0.02
N HIS A 72 4.88 -12.22 -1.06
CA HIS A 72 4.08 -13.37 -1.48
C HIS A 72 3.78 -13.29 -2.98
N GLN A 73 3.33 -14.41 -3.55
CA GLN A 73 3.07 -14.51 -4.99
C GLN A 73 2.06 -13.45 -5.45
N GLY A 74 2.43 -12.73 -6.51
CA GLY A 74 1.58 -11.75 -7.19
C GLY A 74 1.34 -12.10 -8.66
N TYR A 75 0.91 -11.09 -9.42
CA TYR A 75 0.79 -11.14 -10.89
C TYR A 75 2.07 -10.62 -11.56
N GLY A 76 2.86 -11.47 -12.21
CA GLY A 76 4.18 -11.15 -12.80
C GLY A 76 5.27 -10.78 -11.78
N PHE A 77 5.03 -9.74 -10.99
CA PHE A 77 5.88 -9.30 -9.87
C PHE A 77 5.32 -9.83 -8.56
N PRO A 78 6.19 -10.18 -7.58
CA PRO A 78 5.74 -10.54 -6.25
C PRO A 78 5.14 -9.31 -5.55
N ILE A 79 4.11 -9.51 -4.72
CA ILE A 79 3.68 -8.49 -3.76
C ILE A 79 4.76 -8.43 -2.68
N GLY A 80 5.10 -7.25 -2.16
CA GLY A 80 6.31 -7.03 -1.36
C GLY A 80 7.55 -6.75 -2.21
N GLY A 81 7.41 -6.57 -3.52
CA GLY A 81 8.53 -6.36 -4.45
C GLY A 81 8.81 -4.89 -4.73
N VAL A 82 10.10 -4.57 -4.89
CA VAL A 82 10.58 -3.25 -5.36
C VAL A 82 11.63 -3.45 -6.45
N ALA A 83 11.49 -2.72 -7.55
CA ALA A 83 12.47 -2.69 -8.63
C ALA A 83 12.58 -1.27 -9.20
N ALA A 84 13.82 -0.80 -9.40
CA ALA A 84 14.09 0.49 -10.02
C ALA A 84 14.63 0.28 -11.43
N THR A 85 14.08 1.02 -12.39
CA THR A 85 14.60 1.06 -13.78
C THR A 85 15.07 2.47 -14.11
N ASP A 86 16.07 2.60 -14.96
CA ASP A 86 16.63 3.88 -15.40
C ASP A 86 15.54 4.75 -16.03
N ALA A 87 15.52 6.05 -15.74
CA ALA A 87 14.44 6.92 -16.22
C ALA A 87 14.44 7.15 -17.74
N GLU A 88 15.57 6.93 -18.42
CA GLU A 88 15.73 7.16 -19.86
C GLU A 88 15.74 5.85 -20.65
N GLU A 89 16.45 4.84 -20.14
CA GLU A 89 16.65 3.55 -20.82
C GLU A 89 15.77 2.42 -20.27
N GLY A 90 15.13 2.66 -19.12
CA GLY A 90 14.37 1.65 -18.40
C GLY A 90 12.94 1.45 -18.87
N VAL A 91 12.32 0.41 -18.32
CA VAL A 91 10.93 0.05 -18.61
C VAL A 91 9.97 0.41 -17.48
N VAL A 92 8.70 0.59 -17.83
CA VAL A 92 7.57 0.62 -16.91
C VAL A 92 6.72 -0.64 -17.08
N SER A 93 6.26 -1.23 -15.97
CA SER A 93 5.38 -2.41 -15.97
C SER A 93 4.19 -2.25 -15.03
N PRO A 94 2.93 -2.35 -15.51
CA PRO A 94 1.74 -2.37 -14.66
C PRO A 94 1.75 -3.51 -13.65
N ALA A 95 2.34 -4.64 -14.02
CA ALA A 95 2.48 -5.79 -13.13
C ALA A 95 3.35 -5.48 -11.90
N GLY A 96 4.32 -4.56 -12.03
CA GLY A 96 5.19 -4.09 -10.94
C GLY A 96 4.60 -3.01 -10.06
N ILE A 97 3.39 -2.55 -10.37
CA ILE A 97 2.62 -1.58 -9.58
C ILE A 97 1.42 -2.27 -8.94
N GLY A 98 0.75 -3.14 -9.70
CA GLY A 98 -0.44 -3.88 -9.26
C GLY A 98 -1.74 -3.29 -9.81
N PHE A 99 -2.81 -4.09 -9.72
CA PHE A 99 -4.11 -3.72 -10.26
C PHE A 99 -4.73 -2.55 -9.51
N ASP A 100 -4.71 -2.56 -8.18
CA ASP A 100 -5.21 -1.44 -7.40
C ASP A 100 -4.12 -0.37 -7.23
N ILE A 101 -4.00 0.48 -8.25
CA ILE A 101 -3.05 1.59 -8.31
C ILE A 101 -3.30 2.54 -7.14
N ASN A 102 -2.25 2.91 -6.43
CA ASN A 102 -2.30 3.67 -5.18
C ASN A 102 -3.31 3.10 -4.17
N CYS A 103 -3.47 1.77 -4.13
CA CYS A 103 -3.82 1.15 -2.85
C CYS A 103 -2.81 1.64 -1.82
N GLY A 104 -3.32 2.07 -0.67
CA GLY A 104 -2.52 2.75 0.32
C GLY A 104 -3.27 2.89 1.63
N VAL A 105 -2.59 3.47 2.59
CA VAL A 105 -3.10 3.62 3.95
C VAL A 105 -2.98 5.06 4.42
N ARG A 106 -3.98 5.48 5.18
CA ARG A 106 -4.00 6.76 5.87
C ARG A 106 -4.30 6.56 7.34
N LEU A 107 -3.42 7.05 8.20
CA LEU A 107 -3.62 7.02 9.65
C LEU A 107 -4.11 8.39 10.11
N LEU A 108 -5.21 8.40 10.85
CA LEU A 108 -5.74 9.55 11.57
C LEU A 108 -5.52 9.36 13.07
N ARG A 109 -5.26 10.44 13.79
CA ARG A 109 -5.22 10.46 15.25
C ARG A 109 -6.29 11.39 15.81
N SER A 110 -6.81 11.02 16.98
CA SER A 110 -7.71 11.85 17.80
C SER A 110 -6.99 12.28 19.08
N ASP A 111 -7.63 13.11 19.90
CA ASP A 111 -7.25 13.29 21.30
C ASP A 111 -8.01 12.40 22.28
N LEU A 112 -8.86 11.51 21.76
CA LEU A 112 -9.65 10.57 22.54
C LEU A 112 -8.78 9.42 23.07
N THR A 113 -9.20 8.90 24.21
CA THR A 113 -8.65 7.70 24.85
C THR A 113 -9.52 6.48 24.62
N LEU A 114 -8.95 5.30 24.84
CA LEU A 114 -9.66 4.03 24.75
C LEU A 114 -10.89 3.99 25.69
N GLU A 115 -10.76 4.55 26.89
CA GLU A 115 -11.83 4.62 27.89
C GLU A 115 -13.01 5.48 27.40
N GLN A 116 -12.72 6.58 26.70
CA GLN A 116 -13.74 7.49 26.16
C GLN A 116 -14.52 6.88 24.99
N ILE A 117 -13.85 6.10 24.12
CA ILE A 117 -14.49 5.54 22.92
C ILE A 117 -15.25 4.24 23.20
N ARG A 118 -14.77 3.39 24.12
CA ARG A 118 -15.34 2.06 24.39
C ARG A 118 -16.87 2.06 24.58
N PRO A 119 -17.47 2.96 25.38
CA PRO A 119 -18.92 2.97 25.60
C PRO A 119 -19.74 3.28 24.34
N LYS A 120 -19.15 3.96 23.34
CA LYS A 120 -19.81 4.39 22.10
C LYS A 120 -19.35 3.60 20.87
N LEU A 121 -18.42 2.66 21.05
CA LEU A 121 -17.71 1.98 19.97
C LEU A 121 -18.66 1.31 18.96
N GLU A 122 -19.68 0.62 19.44
CA GLU A 122 -20.65 -0.03 18.55
C GLU A 122 -21.42 0.97 17.70
N SER A 123 -21.92 2.06 18.30
CA SER A 123 -22.62 3.11 17.58
C SER A 123 -21.72 3.80 16.56
N ILE A 124 -20.46 4.08 16.92
CA ILE A 124 -19.48 4.68 16.01
C ILE A 124 -19.19 3.75 14.83
N VAL A 125 -18.91 2.47 15.08
CA VAL A 125 -18.62 1.49 14.01
C VAL A 125 -19.82 1.32 13.08
N ASN A 126 -21.05 1.31 13.61
CA ASN A 126 -22.26 1.29 12.79
C ASN A 126 -22.39 2.56 11.95
N ASP A 127 -22.22 3.74 12.55
CA ASP A 127 -22.29 5.02 11.84
C ASP A 127 -21.21 5.14 10.76
N LEU A 128 -19.99 4.66 11.02
CA LEU A 128 -18.91 4.60 10.02
C LEU A 128 -19.25 3.68 8.86
N PHE A 129 -19.83 2.49 9.13
CA PHE A 129 -20.27 1.57 8.09
C PHE A 129 -21.39 2.16 7.21
N HIS A 130 -22.25 3.01 7.79
CA HIS A 130 -23.27 3.72 7.03
C HIS A 130 -22.73 4.93 6.26
N ALA A 131 -21.83 5.70 6.87
CA ALA A 131 -21.26 6.89 6.27
C ALA A 131 -20.24 6.58 5.16
N VAL A 132 -19.53 5.45 5.26
CA VAL A 132 -18.49 5.06 4.30
C VAL A 132 -18.91 3.76 3.59
N PRO A 133 -19.46 3.83 2.36
CA PRO A 133 -19.90 2.65 1.64
C PRO A 133 -18.77 1.64 1.44
N ALA A 134 -19.05 0.38 1.77
CA ALA A 134 -18.09 -0.73 1.69
C ALA A 134 -18.67 -1.93 0.92
N GLY A 135 -17.82 -2.62 0.18
CA GLY A 135 -18.18 -3.80 -0.63
C GLY A 135 -18.04 -3.58 -2.14
N THR A 136 -18.12 -4.68 -2.88
CA THR A 136 -18.00 -4.70 -4.35
C THR A 136 -19.22 -4.03 -4.98
N GLY A 137 -18.99 -3.07 -5.90
CA GLY A 137 -20.05 -2.42 -6.67
C GLY A 137 -20.92 -1.44 -5.87
N ARG A 138 -20.47 -1.02 -4.68
CA ARG A 138 -21.14 0.05 -3.94
C ARG A 138 -20.85 1.40 -4.56
N GLU A 139 -21.87 2.22 -4.57
CA GLU A 139 -21.81 3.61 -5.03
C GLU A 139 -21.42 4.53 -3.87
N GLY A 140 -20.64 5.56 -4.15
CA GLY A 140 -20.29 6.64 -3.25
C GLY A 140 -21.47 7.59 -3.05
N GLN A 141 -21.37 8.47 -2.07
CA GLN A 141 -22.41 9.48 -1.83
C GLN A 141 -22.41 10.61 -2.87
N ILE A 142 -21.37 10.66 -3.71
CA ILE A 142 -21.24 11.64 -4.77
C ILE A 142 -21.19 10.95 -6.13
N SER A 143 -21.79 11.60 -7.12
CA SER A 143 -21.56 11.29 -8.52
C SER A 143 -20.84 12.48 -9.14
N VAL A 144 -19.74 12.21 -9.85
CA VAL A 144 -18.98 13.23 -10.57
C VAL A 144 -19.26 13.10 -12.05
N ASN A 145 -19.55 14.22 -12.71
CA ASN A 145 -19.67 14.22 -14.16
C ASN A 145 -18.28 14.08 -14.83
N ARG A 146 -18.25 13.95 -16.16
CA ARG A 146 -16.99 13.73 -16.91
C ARG A 146 -15.95 14.84 -16.70
N ALA A 147 -16.37 16.11 -16.66
CA ALA A 147 -15.47 17.24 -16.47
C ALA A 147 -14.94 17.30 -15.03
N GLU A 148 -15.77 16.96 -14.05
CA GLU A 148 -15.35 16.86 -12.65
C GLU A 148 -14.41 15.69 -12.42
N MET A 149 -14.66 14.53 -13.03
CA MET A 149 -13.74 13.40 -13.01
C MET A 149 -12.37 13.83 -13.54
N ASP A 150 -12.32 14.58 -14.64
CA ASP A 150 -11.07 15.13 -15.18
C ASP A 150 -10.29 15.97 -14.17
N ASN A 151 -10.98 16.72 -13.30
CA ASN A 151 -10.35 17.47 -12.22
C ASN A 151 -9.89 16.56 -11.07
N VAL A 152 -10.70 15.56 -10.67
CA VAL A 152 -10.29 14.53 -9.69
C VAL A 152 -8.98 13.88 -10.13
N LEU A 153 -8.90 13.48 -11.40
CA LEU A 153 -7.73 12.79 -11.97
C LEU A 153 -6.49 13.69 -12.06
N ARG A 154 -6.64 15.00 -12.20
CA ARG A 154 -5.51 15.95 -12.27
C ARG A 154 -5.04 16.45 -10.91
N LEU A 155 -5.96 16.64 -9.97
CA LEU A 155 -5.71 17.35 -8.71
C LEU A 155 -5.69 16.42 -7.48
N GLY A 156 -6.25 15.22 -7.59
CA GLY A 156 -6.26 14.23 -6.51
C GLY A 156 -6.92 14.75 -5.23
N ALA A 157 -6.24 14.61 -4.08
CA ALA A 157 -6.77 15.08 -2.79
C ALA A 157 -7.03 16.59 -2.76
N GLN A 158 -6.29 17.39 -3.54
CA GLN A 158 -6.50 18.83 -3.61
C GLN A 158 -7.92 19.15 -4.11
N TRP A 159 -8.41 18.44 -5.13
CA TRP A 159 -9.80 18.62 -5.60
C TRP A 159 -10.83 18.32 -4.51
N ALA A 160 -10.59 17.27 -3.72
CA ALA A 160 -11.50 16.91 -2.64
C ALA A 160 -11.54 18.01 -1.57
N VAL A 161 -10.37 18.56 -1.19
CA VAL A 161 -10.29 19.69 -0.26
C VAL A 161 -10.98 20.94 -0.81
N GLU A 162 -10.75 21.29 -2.09
CA GLU A 162 -11.43 22.43 -2.76
C GLU A 162 -12.95 22.28 -2.82
N ARG A 163 -13.45 21.04 -2.79
CA ARG A 163 -14.89 20.71 -2.71
C ARG A 163 -15.43 20.60 -1.29
N GLY A 164 -14.63 20.93 -0.27
CA GLY A 164 -15.02 20.91 1.14
C GLY A 164 -14.78 19.58 1.86
N TYR A 165 -14.20 18.58 1.20
CA TYR A 165 -13.86 17.29 1.80
C TYR A 165 -12.51 17.36 2.51
N GLY A 166 -12.50 17.95 3.70
CA GLY A 166 -11.32 18.04 4.56
C GLY A 166 -10.79 19.47 4.62
N ARG A 167 -9.49 19.62 4.82
CA ARG A 167 -8.87 20.92 5.12
C ARG A 167 -7.57 21.12 4.32
N PRO A 168 -7.16 22.36 4.02
CA PRO A 168 -5.91 22.63 3.30
C PRO A 168 -4.68 21.96 3.91
N GLU A 169 -4.55 21.98 5.25
CA GLU A 169 -3.44 21.38 5.98
C GLU A 169 -3.37 19.85 5.87
N ASP A 170 -4.46 19.18 5.49
CA ASP A 170 -4.45 17.73 5.24
C ASP A 170 -3.41 17.37 4.18
N LEU A 171 -3.22 18.23 3.17
CA LEU A 171 -2.33 18.00 2.05
C LEU A 171 -0.86 17.92 2.47
N ASP A 172 -0.47 18.56 3.59
CA ASP A 172 0.91 18.52 4.10
C ASP A 172 1.27 17.15 4.72
N HIS A 173 0.27 16.33 5.02
CA HIS A 173 0.39 15.03 5.66
C HIS A 173 0.12 13.86 4.70
N ILE A 174 0.12 14.10 3.39
CA ILE A 174 -0.12 13.09 2.36
C ILE A 174 1.12 12.97 1.48
N GLU A 175 1.50 11.73 1.14
CA GLU A 175 2.55 11.48 0.15
C GLU A 175 2.30 12.27 -1.14
N SER A 176 3.33 12.96 -1.65
CA SER A 176 3.22 13.85 -2.81
C SER A 176 2.13 14.92 -2.67
N ARG A 177 1.79 15.32 -1.44
CA ARG A 177 0.68 16.23 -1.13
C ARG A 177 -0.67 15.78 -1.71
N GLY A 178 -0.84 14.47 -1.90
CA GLY A 178 -2.05 13.85 -2.43
C GLY A 178 -2.29 14.07 -3.93
N CYS A 179 -1.26 14.46 -4.68
CA CYS A 179 -1.32 14.62 -6.12
C CYS A 179 0.01 14.20 -6.78
N ILE A 180 -0.05 13.22 -7.67
CA ILE A 180 1.06 12.85 -8.54
C ILE A 180 1.00 13.70 -9.82
N PRO A 181 2.05 14.47 -10.13
CA PRO A 181 2.08 15.32 -11.31
C PRO A 181 2.13 14.47 -12.60
N GLY A 182 1.75 15.08 -13.72
CA GLY A 182 1.79 14.41 -15.03
C GLY A 182 0.64 13.43 -15.27
N ALA A 183 -0.42 13.48 -14.47
CA ALA A 183 -1.66 12.76 -14.76
C ALA A 183 -2.26 13.21 -16.10
N ASN A 184 -2.58 12.23 -16.96
CA ASN A 184 -3.18 12.47 -18.27
C ASN A 184 -4.55 11.79 -18.35
N PRO A 185 -5.66 12.51 -18.05
CA PRO A 185 -6.99 11.93 -18.15
C PRO A 185 -7.34 11.40 -19.55
N LYS A 186 -6.73 11.92 -20.63
CA LYS A 186 -6.98 11.43 -21.99
C LYS A 186 -6.42 10.02 -22.23
N ALA A 187 -5.44 9.61 -21.45
CA ALA A 187 -4.85 8.27 -21.48
C ALA A 187 -5.69 7.23 -20.70
N VAL A 188 -6.79 7.64 -20.08
CA VAL A 188 -7.70 6.76 -19.33
C VAL A 188 -8.88 6.38 -20.22
N SER A 189 -9.18 5.08 -20.30
CA SER A 189 -10.32 4.57 -21.07
C SER A 189 -11.67 5.05 -20.51
N GLU A 190 -12.68 5.19 -21.38
CA GLU A 190 -14.04 5.51 -20.94
C GLU A 190 -14.61 4.43 -20.01
N TYR A 191 -14.23 3.16 -20.21
CA TYR A 191 -14.67 2.08 -19.32
C TYR A 191 -14.08 2.18 -17.92
N ALA A 192 -12.80 2.56 -17.77
CA ALA A 192 -12.21 2.84 -16.46
C ALA A 192 -12.94 3.99 -15.76
N ARG A 193 -13.25 5.06 -16.50
CA ARG A 193 -14.02 6.21 -15.99
C ARG A 193 -15.41 5.79 -15.50
N GLN A 194 -16.15 5.03 -16.29
CA GLN A 194 -17.47 4.51 -15.91
C GLN A 194 -17.41 3.64 -14.66
N ARG A 195 -16.41 2.75 -14.56
CA ARG A 195 -16.22 1.92 -13.36
C ARG A 195 -15.87 2.72 -12.12
N GLY A 196 -15.18 3.85 -12.27
CA GLY A 196 -14.75 4.71 -11.16
C GLY A 196 -15.75 5.79 -10.75
N ALA A 197 -16.61 6.23 -11.68
CA ALA A 197 -17.49 7.39 -11.51
C ALA A 197 -18.33 7.32 -10.24
N ASP A 198 -18.93 6.16 -9.99
CA ASP A 198 -19.79 5.97 -8.82
C ASP A 198 -19.03 5.37 -7.64
N GLN A 199 -17.71 5.13 -7.71
CA GLN A 199 -16.95 4.48 -6.63
C GLN A 199 -16.11 5.45 -5.79
N LEU A 200 -16.10 6.73 -6.15
CA LEU A 200 -15.36 7.76 -5.42
C LEU A 200 -15.98 7.96 -4.03
N GLY A 201 -15.13 7.90 -3.00
CA GLY A 201 -15.58 7.91 -1.61
C GLY A 201 -16.14 6.55 -1.14
N THR A 202 -15.51 5.45 -1.52
CA THR A 202 -15.88 4.11 -1.05
C THR A 202 -14.67 3.33 -0.58
N LEU A 203 -14.87 2.42 0.39
CA LEU A 203 -13.80 1.52 0.85
C LEU A 203 -13.51 0.44 -0.20
N GLY A 204 -14.56 -0.22 -0.67
CA GLY A 204 -14.44 -1.42 -1.47
C GLY A 204 -14.37 -2.72 -0.70
N SER A 205 -13.76 -3.73 -1.31
CA SER A 205 -13.69 -5.12 -0.84
C SER A 205 -12.23 -5.63 -0.82
N GLY A 206 -12.04 -6.92 -0.52
CA GLY A 206 -10.71 -7.49 -0.32
C GLY A 206 -10.12 -7.08 1.02
N ASN A 207 -8.84 -6.70 1.00
CA ASN A 207 -8.09 -6.25 2.18
C ASN A 207 -8.36 -4.79 2.56
N HIS A 208 -9.32 -4.12 1.91
CA HIS A 208 -9.67 -2.73 2.24
C HIS A 208 -10.54 -2.69 3.48
N PHE A 209 -10.25 -1.77 4.38
CA PHE A 209 -10.96 -1.60 5.63
C PHE A 209 -10.84 -0.17 6.16
N LEU A 210 -11.70 0.14 7.13
CA LEU A 210 -11.53 1.25 8.04
C LEU A 210 -11.50 0.67 9.45
N GLU A 211 -10.46 1.00 10.20
CA GLU A 211 -10.21 0.39 11.50
C GLU A 211 -9.99 1.45 12.57
N ILE A 212 -10.79 1.39 13.64
CA ILE A 212 -10.58 2.13 14.88
C ILE A 212 -9.60 1.33 15.72
N GLN A 213 -8.52 1.98 16.13
CA GLN A 213 -7.44 1.39 16.89
C GLN A 213 -7.12 2.26 18.10
N TYR A 214 -6.25 1.77 18.96
CA TYR A 214 -5.53 2.58 19.93
C TYR A 214 -4.03 2.31 19.89
N VAL A 215 -3.24 3.30 20.26
CA VAL A 215 -1.79 3.15 20.44
C VAL A 215 -1.55 2.29 21.68
N GLU A 216 -1.16 1.04 21.49
CA GLU A 216 -0.93 0.09 22.57
C GLU A 216 0.46 0.29 23.18
N GLU A 217 1.47 0.51 22.34
CA GLU A 217 2.86 0.59 22.73
C GLU A 217 3.59 1.65 21.90
N VAL A 218 4.52 2.38 22.53
CA VAL A 218 5.41 3.34 21.87
C VAL A 218 6.86 2.89 22.07
N PHE A 219 7.56 2.65 20.96
CA PHE A 219 8.96 2.22 20.91
C PHE A 219 9.92 3.41 20.82
N ASP A 220 9.54 4.46 20.08
CA ASP A 220 10.28 5.72 20.00
C ASP A 220 9.40 6.90 20.41
N ARG A 221 9.70 7.46 21.58
CA ARG A 221 8.96 8.59 22.15
C ARG A 221 9.13 9.87 21.34
N ALA A 222 10.31 10.14 20.79
CA ALA A 222 10.57 11.38 20.06
C ALA A 222 9.82 11.38 18.71
N ALA A 223 9.92 10.28 17.96
CA ALA A 223 9.16 10.14 16.72
C ALA A 223 7.64 10.08 16.98
N ALA A 224 7.19 9.36 18.01
CA ALA A 224 5.77 9.32 18.37
C ALA A 224 5.25 10.73 18.71
N GLN A 225 5.98 11.52 19.49
CA GLN A 225 5.62 12.90 19.81
C GLN A 225 5.50 13.77 18.55
N ALA A 226 6.44 13.67 17.61
CA ALA A 226 6.40 14.39 16.34
C ALA A 226 5.19 13.99 15.47
N PHE A 227 4.75 12.73 15.56
CA PHE A 227 3.53 12.24 14.90
C PHE A 227 2.25 12.54 15.69
N GLY A 228 2.38 13.10 16.91
CA GLY A 228 1.29 13.33 17.85
C GLY A 228 0.67 12.04 18.39
N LEU A 229 1.44 10.96 18.44
CA LEU A 229 1.06 9.65 18.94
C LEU A 229 1.45 9.48 20.42
N ARG A 230 0.54 8.95 21.23
CA ARG A 230 0.77 8.63 22.66
C ARG A 230 0.04 7.34 23.08
N PRO A 231 0.54 6.58 24.08
CA PRO A 231 -0.15 5.37 24.56
C PRO A 231 -1.61 5.64 24.94
N GLY A 232 -2.50 4.71 24.62
CA GLY A 232 -3.95 4.77 24.89
C GLY A 232 -4.74 5.67 23.94
N GLN A 233 -4.08 6.43 23.07
CA GLN A 233 -4.74 7.33 22.12
C GLN A 233 -5.46 6.56 21.02
N VAL A 234 -6.68 7.01 20.68
CA VAL A 234 -7.47 6.44 19.60
C VAL A 234 -7.00 6.97 18.25
N THR A 235 -6.84 6.04 17.31
CA THR A 235 -6.50 6.31 15.91
C THR A 235 -7.51 5.66 14.97
N VAL A 236 -7.57 6.13 13.73
CA VAL A 236 -8.36 5.51 12.67
C VAL A 236 -7.48 5.26 11.46
N LEU A 237 -7.40 4.01 11.03
CA LEU A 237 -6.64 3.59 9.86
C LEU A 237 -7.60 3.35 8.70
N ILE A 238 -7.39 4.06 7.58
CA ILE A 238 -8.14 3.90 6.34
C ILE A 238 -7.25 3.18 5.35
N HIS A 239 -7.65 1.99 4.89
CA HIS A 239 -6.96 1.23 3.85
C HIS A 239 -7.88 1.06 2.64
N THR A 240 -7.56 1.77 1.56
CA THR A 240 -8.23 1.64 0.26
C THR A 240 -7.36 2.21 -0.86
N GLY A 241 -7.79 2.04 -2.10
CA GLY A 241 -7.09 2.48 -3.29
C GLY A 241 -7.98 3.16 -4.32
N SER A 242 -7.61 2.95 -5.57
CA SER A 242 -8.24 3.50 -6.77
C SER A 242 -9.52 2.78 -7.18
N ARG A 243 -9.96 1.77 -6.42
CA ARG A 243 -11.21 1.05 -6.68
C ARG A 243 -11.20 0.35 -8.04
N GLY A 244 -12.37 0.19 -8.66
CA GLY A 244 -12.49 -0.39 -10.00
C GLY A 244 -11.81 0.45 -11.08
N PHE A 245 -11.55 1.74 -10.82
CA PHE A 245 -10.91 2.65 -11.76
C PHE A 245 -9.48 2.22 -12.07
N GLY A 246 -8.59 2.16 -11.08
CA GLY A 246 -7.19 1.79 -11.33
C GLY A 246 -7.02 0.33 -11.71
N HIS A 247 -7.89 -0.57 -11.21
CA HIS A 247 -7.94 -1.95 -11.71
C HIS A 247 -8.16 -1.97 -13.22
N GLN A 248 -9.09 -1.16 -13.73
CA GLN A 248 -9.35 -1.11 -15.16
C GLN A 248 -8.20 -0.50 -15.93
N VAL A 249 -7.59 0.57 -15.42
CA VAL A 249 -6.36 1.16 -16.01
C VAL A 249 -5.26 0.11 -16.13
N CYS A 250 -4.98 -0.66 -15.07
CA CYS A 250 -4.00 -1.74 -15.12
C CYS A 250 -4.37 -2.80 -16.17
N THR A 251 -5.63 -3.26 -16.20
CA THR A 251 -6.10 -4.25 -17.19
C THR A 251 -5.91 -3.76 -18.63
N ASP A 252 -6.28 -2.50 -18.91
CA ASP A 252 -6.20 -1.91 -20.24
C ASP A 252 -4.74 -1.86 -20.71
N TYR A 253 -3.85 -1.36 -19.86
CA TYR A 253 -2.44 -1.21 -20.22
C TYR A 253 -1.66 -2.53 -20.21
N LEU A 254 -2.04 -3.54 -19.42
CA LEU A 254 -1.46 -4.88 -19.59
C LEU A 254 -1.65 -5.41 -21.01
N LYS A 255 -2.80 -5.14 -21.64
CA LYS A 255 -3.04 -5.52 -23.04
C LYS A 255 -2.16 -4.72 -24.00
N VAL A 256 -2.11 -3.39 -23.85
CA VAL A 256 -1.30 -2.50 -24.70
C VAL A 256 0.18 -2.86 -24.61
N LEU A 257 0.70 -3.05 -23.39
CA LEU A 257 2.12 -3.25 -23.16
C LEU A 257 2.59 -4.65 -23.57
N ARG A 258 1.72 -5.66 -23.58
CA ARG A 258 2.05 -6.96 -24.21
C ARG A 258 2.32 -6.83 -25.71
N SER A 259 1.54 -6.01 -26.40
CA SER A 259 1.79 -5.69 -27.82
C SER A 259 3.05 -4.83 -27.98
N ALA A 260 3.28 -3.89 -27.06
CA ALA A 260 4.49 -3.06 -27.07
C ALA A 260 5.78 -3.90 -26.88
N MET A 261 5.76 -4.94 -26.04
CA MET A 261 6.90 -5.86 -25.90
C MET A 261 7.33 -6.48 -27.23
N GLN A 262 6.37 -6.87 -28.09
CA GLN A 262 6.67 -7.39 -29.42
C GLN A 262 7.25 -6.30 -30.33
N LYS A 263 6.66 -5.10 -30.31
CA LYS A 263 7.11 -3.94 -31.10
C LYS A 263 8.54 -3.52 -30.76
N TYR A 264 8.89 -3.53 -29.48
CA TYR A 264 10.19 -3.08 -28.97
C TYR A 264 11.16 -4.22 -28.65
N ASN A 265 10.82 -5.45 -29.05
CA ASN A 265 11.66 -6.64 -28.87
C ASN A 265 12.07 -6.92 -27.40
N ILE A 266 11.18 -6.61 -26.45
CA ILE A 266 11.40 -6.83 -25.02
C ILE A 266 11.06 -8.28 -24.68
N HIS A 267 12.06 -9.01 -24.17
CA HIS A 267 11.93 -10.40 -23.76
C HIS A 267 12.02 -10.53 -22.25
N LEU A 268 10.93 -10.94 -21.62
CA LEU A 268 10.87 -11.20 -20.18
C LEU A 268 10.52 -12.68 -19.94
N PRO A 269 10.99 -13.27 -18.83
CA PRO A 269 10.81 -14.70 -18.55
C PRO A 269 9.35 -15.08 -18.27
N ASP A 270 8.48 -14.09 -18.02
CA ASP A 270 7.06 -14.29 -17.75
C ASP A 270 6.21 -13.28 -18.54
N LYS A 271 5.15 -13.78 -19.19
CA LYS A 271 4.19 -12.98 -19.97
C LYS A 271 3.34 -12.05 -19.10
N GLU A 272 3.24 -12.34 -17.80
CA GLU A 272 2.56 -11.48 -16.84
C GLU A 272 3.34 -10.18 -16.56
N MET A 273 4.66 -10.15 -16.84
CA MET A 273 5.51 -8.98 -16.65
C MET A 273 5.43 -7.97 -17.80
N ALA A 274 4.26 -7.80 -18.42
CA ALA A 274 4.09 -6.89 -19.55
C ALA A 274 4.71 -5.51 -19.27
N ALA A 275 5.60 -5.05 -20.15
CA ALA A 275 6.38 -3.84 -19.93
C ALA A 275 6.70 -3.14 -21.26
N THR A 276 7.00 -1.85 -21.19
CA THR A 276 7.50 -1.06 -22.33
C THR A 276 8.50 -0.02 -21.84
N TYR A 277 9.32 0.53 -22.73
CA TYR A 277 10.24 1.61 -22.36
C TYR A 277 9.49 2.82 -21.83
N ILE A 278 10.02 3.44 -20.78
CA ILE A 278 9.42 4.61 -20.14
C ILE A 278 9.19 5.73 -21.17
N THR A 279 10.17 5.94 -22.05
CA THR A 279 10.17 7.00 -23.08
C THR A 279 9.28 6.69 -24.29
N SER A 280 8.76 5.46 -24.42
CA SER A 280 7.83 5.10 -25.49
C SER A 280 6.46 5.79 -25.34
N PRO A 281 5.72 6.05 -26.43
CA PRO A 281 4.35 6.58 -26.35
C PRO A 281 3.44 5.76 -25.42
N GLU A 282 3.49 4.43 -25.53
CA GLU A 282 2.70 3.52 -24.70
C GLU A 282 3.10 3.61 -23.21
N GLY A 283 4.39 3.84 -22.93
CA GLY A 283 4.92 4.03 -21.57
C GLY A 283 4.48 5.35 -20.95
N GLN A 284 4.56 6.44 -21.71
CA GLN A 284 4.12 7.77 -21.26
C GLN A 284 2.60 7.82 -21.04
N ASP A 285 1.82 7.20 -21.93
CA ASP A 285 0.37 7.07 -21.77
C ASP A 285 0.01 6.27 -20.51
N TYR A 286 0.69 5.14 -20.28
CA TYR A 286 0.48 4.36 -19.06
C TYR A 286 0.83 5.14 -17.80
N LEU A 287 1.98 5.82 -17.76
CA LEU A 287 2.39 6.64 -16.61
C LEU A 287 1.38 7.77 -16.36
N GLY A 288 0.89 8.43 -17.40
CA GLY A 288 -0.15 9.44 -17.29
C GLY A 288 -1.47 8.89 -16.74
N ALA A 289 -1.88 7.69 -17.17
CA ALA A 289 -3.08 7.02 -16.67
C ALA A 289 -2.92 6.47 -15.25
N MET A 290 -1.74 5.95 -14.90
CA MET A 290 -1.39 5.50 -13.55
C MET A 290 -1.39 6.68 -12.58
N ASN A 291 -0.79 7.81 -12.95
CA ASN A 291 -0.82 9.05 -12.16
C ASN A 291 -2.27 9.53 -11.93
N ALA A 292 -3.13 9.45 -12.96
CA ALA A 292 -4.55 9.75 -12.83
C ALA A 292 -5.26 8.81 -11.84
N ALA A 293 -4.98 7.49 -11.91
CA ALA A 293 -5.52 6.52 -10.96
C ALA A 293 -5.01 6.73 -9.52
N ALA A 294 -3.75 7.13 -9.38
CA ALA A 294 -3.19 7.49 -8.08
C ALA A 294 -3.89 8.70 -7.48
N ASN A 295 -4.15 9.74 -8.29
CA ASN A 295 -4.90 10.92 -7.86
C ASN A 295 -6.33 10.59 -7.47
N PHE A 296 -7.01 9.71 -8.22
CA PHE A 296 -8.33 9.19 -7.85
C PHE A 296 -8.31 8.54 -6.45
N ALA A 297 -7.30 7.70 -6.15
CA ALA A 297 -7.18 7.06 -4.85
C ALA A 297 -6.91 8.04 -3.70
N PHE A 298 -6.09 9.07 -3.93
CA PHE A 298 -5.87 10.13 -2.94
C PHE A 298 -7.14 10.93 -2.66
N ALA A 299 -7.91 11.30 -3.71
CA ALA A 299 -9.21 11.93 -3.55
C ALA A 299 -10.18 11.03 -2.77
N ASN A 300 -10.20 9.73 -3.09
CA ASN A 300 -11.02 8.75 -2.38
C ASN A 300 -10.71 8.72 -0.87
N ARG A 301 -9.43 8.58 -0.48
CA ARG A 301 -9.03 8.60 0.95
C ARG A 301 -9.30 9.94 1.63
N GLN A 302 -9.18 11.05 0.90
CA GLN A 302 -9.49 12.38 1.40
C GLN A 302 -10.99 12.55 1.72
N MET A 303 -11.86 12.06 0.84
CA MET A 303 -13.30 12.06 1.08
C MET A 303 -13.70 11.16 2.24
N ILE A 304 -13.13 9.95 2.33
CA ILE A 304 -13.36 9.05 3.47
C ILE A 304 -12.91 9.74 4.77
N THR A 305 -11.75 10.40 4.79
CA THR A 305 -11.28 11.17 5.95
C THR A 305 -12.31 12.18 6.43
N HIS A 306 -12.97 12.89 5.50
CA HIS A 306 -14.01 13.86 5.85
C HIS A 306 -15.19 13.20 6.56
N TRP A 307 -15.75 12.12 6.02
CA TRP A 307 -16.90 11.43 6.66
C TRP A 307 -16.54 10.75 7.97
N VAL A 308 -15.32 10.22 8.10
CA VAL A 308 -14.83 9.71 9.39
C VAL A 308 -14.84 10.82 10.45
N ARG A 309 -14.35 12.02 10.11
CA ARG A 309 -14.42 13.18 11.01
C ARG A 309 -15.84 13.56 11.36
N GLU A 310 -16.78 13.54 10.41
CA GLU A 310 -18.19 13.82 10.70
C GLU A 310 -18.80 12.84 11.69
N VAL A 311 -18.53 11.54 11.53
CA VAL A 311 -18.99 10.52 12.48
C VAL A 311 -18.37 10.75 13.86
N PHE A 312 -17.07 10.99 13.96
CA PHE A 312 -16.45 11.25 15.28
C PHE A 312 -16.98 12.53 15.93
N ARG A 313 -17.17 13.62 15.17
CA ARG A 313 -17.77 14.86 15.67
C ARG A 313 -19.23 14.68 16.12
N LYS A 314 -20.02 13.84 15.44
CA LYS A 314 -21.38 13.48 15.88
C LYS A 314 -21.38 12.88 17.29
N HIS A 315 -20.36 12.07 17.62
CA HIS A 315 -20.28 11.38 18.91
C HIS A 315 -19.57 12.17 20.02
N PHE A 316 -18.64 13.06 19.67
CA PHE A 316 -17.74 13.72 20.64
C PHE A 316 -17.65 15.25 20.49
N GLY A 317 -18.38 15.86 19.56
CA GLY A 317 -18.28 17.31 19.30
C GLY A 317 -16.88 17.69 18.83
N ALA A 318 -16.32 18.77 19.40
CA ALA A 318 -14.98 19.26 19.05
C ALA A 318 -13.86 18.25 19.40
N ASP A 319 -14.04 17.45 20.46
CA ASP A 319 -13.06 16.44 20.88
C ASP A 319 -12.97 15.25 19.90
N GLY A 320 -13.96 15.13 19.00
CA GLY A 320 -13.97 14.15 17.91
C GLY A 320 -13.18 14.59 16.68
N ASP A 321 -12.45 15.70 16.73
CA ASP A 321 -11.65 16.11 15.59
C ASP A 321 -10.45 15.18 15.35
N LEU A 322 -10.25 14.82 14.09
CA LEU A 322 -9.19 13.90 13.68
C LEU A 322 -8.14 14.60 12.83
N GLN A 323 -6.87 14.35 13.10
CA GLN A 323 -5.74 14.88 12.34
C GLN A 323 -5.04 13.75 11.58
N ILE A 324 -4.60 14.03 10.35
CA ILE A 324 -3.85 13.04 9.56
C ILE A 324 -2.44 12.92 10.15
N VAL A 325 -2.04 11.70 10.50
CA VAL A 325 -0.65 11.39 10.86
C VAL A 325 0.18 11.23 9.59
N TYR A 326 -0.28 10.42 8.65
CA TYR A 326 0.29 10.33 7.30
C TYR A 326 -0.63 9.54 6.35
N ASP A 327 -0.48 9.74 5.05
CA ASP A 327 -1.06 8.92 3.99
C ASP A 327 0.04 8.49 3.01
N VAL A 328 0.11 7.20 2.71
CA VAL A 328 1.16 6.63 1.86
C VAL A 328 0.63 5.54 0.94
N ALA A 329 1.13 5.53 -0.30
CA ALA A 329 0.85 4.50 -1.29
C ALA A 329 1.67 3.23 -1.02
N HIS A 330 1.15 2.07 -1.46
CA HIS A 330 1.95 0.84 -1.54
C HIS A 330 1.90 0.09 -2.88
N ASN A 331 1.14 0.60 -3.84
CA ASN A 331 1.07 0.12 -5.22
C ASN A 331 1.28 1.30 -6.17
N ILE A 332 2.52 1.64 -6.48
CA ILE A 332 2.82 2.83 -7.28
C ILE A 332 4.18 2.72 -7.97
N ALA A 333 4.36 3.43 -9.09
CA ALA A 333 5.68 3.72 -9.63
C ALA A 333 5.97 5.21 -9.52
N LYS A 334 7.18 5.58 -9.10
CA LYS A 334 7.57 6.99 -8.91
C LYS A 334 8.94 7.27 -9.49
N PHE A 335 9.06 8.39 -10.20
CA PHE A 335 10.37 8.92 -10.54
C PHE A 335 11.02 9.47 -9.28
N GLU A 336 12.20 8.94 -8.96
CA GLU A 336 12.96 9.30 -7.77
C GLU A 336 14.44 9.45 -8.15
N THR A 337 15.22 10.11 -7.30
CA THR A 337 16.67 10.19 -7.45
C THR A 337 17.32 9.43 -6.31
N HIS A 338 18.13 8.42 -6.65
CA HIS A 338 18.83 7.58 -5.69
C HIS A 338 20.33 7.58 -5.98
N THR A 339 21.15 7.38 -4.95
CA THR A 339 22.56 7.07 -5.11
C THR A 339 22.69 5.57 -5.33
N ILE A 340 23.20 5.15 -6.48
CA ILE A 340 23.34 3.74 -6.84
C ILE A 340 24.78 3.54 -7.32
N GLU A 341 25.51 2.64 -6.66
CA GLU A 341 26.93 2.39 -6.94
C GLU A 341 27.79 3.68 -6.84
N GLY A 342 27.41 4.60 -5.95
CA GLY A 342 28.10 5.88 -5.73
C GLY A 342 27.67 7.00 -6.69
N GLU A 343 26.80 6.73 -7.66
CA GLU A 343 26.33 7.72 -8.64
C GLU A 343 24.88 8.10 -8.40
N ARG A 344 24.57 9.40 -8.51
CA ARG A 344 23.18 9.86 -8.47
C ARG A 344 22.49 9.54 -9.80
N ARG A 345 21.42 8.74 -9.73
CA ARG A 345 20.63 8.34 -10.90
C ARG A 345 19.17 8.66 -10.70
N ARG A 346 18.52 9.08 -11.78
CA ARG A 346 17.07 9.25 -11.83
C ARG A 346 16.46 7.95 -12.31
N VAL A 347 15.56 7.38 -11.52
CA VAL A 347 15.00 6.04 -11.75
C VAL A 347 13.49 6.07 -11.57
N LEU A 348 12.79 5.14 -12.23
CA LEU A 348 11.40 4.82 -11.96
C LEU A 348 11.34 3.64 -10.99
N VAL A 349 11.02 3.92 -9.73
CA VAL A 349 10.89 2.89 -8.67
C VAL A 349 9.49 2.31 -8.70
N HIS A 350 9.37 1.04 -9.05
CA HIS A 350 8.15 0.25 -8.98
C HIS A 350 8.01 -0.33 -7.58
N ARG A 351 6.87 -0.07 -6.93
CA ARG A 351 6.52 -0.63 -5.62
C ARG A 351 5.17 -1.32 -5.72
N LYS A 352 5.13 -2.61 -5.39
CA LYS A 352 3.90 -3.41 -5.33
C LYS A 352 3.82 -4.12 -4.00
N GLY A 353 2.86 -3.73 -3.18
CA GLY A 353 2.87 -4.08 -1.77
C GLY A 353 4.15 -3.62 -1.09
N ALA A 354 4.63 -2.42 -1.42
CA ALA A 354 5.81 -1.83 -0.79
C ALA A 354 5.61 -0.33 -0.66
N THR A 355 6.03 0.24 0.45
CA THR A 355 5.76 1.63 0.81
C THR A 355 7.04 2.45 0.74
N ARG A 356 6.95 3.70 0.30
CA ARG A 356 8.09 4.62 0.36
C ARG A 356 8.46 4.93 1.81
N ALA A 357 9.74 5.06 2.10
CA ALA A 357 10.31 5.18 3.44
C ALA A 357 11.50 6.16 3.44
N LEU A 358 11.24 7.43 3.07
CA LEU A 358 12.31 8.43 2.96
C LEU A 358 13.00 8.69 4.31
N PRO A 359 14.33 8.86 4.33
CA PRO A 359 15.08 9.12 5.56
C PRO A 359 14.87 10.53 6.11
N ALA A 360 15.30 10.75 7.35
CA ALA A 360 15.47 12.09 7.90
C ALA A 360 16.35 12.97 6.98
N GLY A 361 16.03 14.25 6.90
CA GLY A 361 16.70 15.25 6.07
C GLY A 361 16.23 15.27 4.61
N HIS A 362 15.43 14.30 4.15
CA HIS A 362 15.05 14.23 2.73
C HIS A 362 14.20 15.46 2.31
N PRO A 363 14.52 16.14 1.19
CA PRO A 363 13.91 17.42 0.81
C PRO A 363 12.43 17.32 0.46
N GLU A 364 11.96 16.16 -0.01
CA GLU A 364 10.52 15.92 -0.26
C GLU A 364 9.66 15.85 1.01
N LEU A 365 10.27 15.71 2.19
CA LEU A 365 9.51 15.66 3.43
C LEU A 365 9.07 17.06 3.86
N HIS A 366 7.81 17.15 4.27
CA HIS A 366 7.27 18.29 5.00
C HIS A 366 8.09 18.55 6.27
N GLU A 367 8.15 19.80 6.74
CA GLU A 367 8.96 20.19 7.90
C GLU A 367 8.66 19.36 9.15
N THR A 368 7.39 18.95 9.34
CA THR A 368 6.94 18.05 10.42
C THR A 368 7.73 16.75 10.49
N TYR A 369 8.11 16.19 9.34
CA TYR A 369 8.74 14.87 9.25
C TYR A 369 10.23 14.95 8.93
N ARG A 370 10.69 16.08 8.39
CA ARG A 370 12.06 16.21 7.86
C ARG A 370 13.11 15.87 8.90
N ALA A 371 12.92 16.21 10.17
CA ALA A 371 13.91 15.93 11.21
C ALA A 371 14.02 14.43 11.59
N ILE A 372 12.99 13.63 11.32
CA ILE A 372 12.88 12.25 11.83
C ILE A 372 12.76 11.18 10.73
N GLY A 373 12.31 11.55 9.54
CA GLY A 373 12.04 10.64 8.43
C GLY A 373 10.55 10.46 8.16
N GLN A 374 10.25 9.82 7.02
CA GLN A 374 8.88 9.61 6.57
C GLN A 374 8.14 8.63 7.49
N PRO A 375 6.90 8.90 7.91
CA PRO A 375 6.05 7.87 8.49
C PRO A 375 5.83 6.71 7.50
N VAL A 376 5.99 5.49 8.00
CA VAL A 376 5.67 4.24 7.30
C VAL A 376 4.59 3.54 8.11
N ILE A 377 3.48 3.17 7.49
CA ILE A 377 2.34 2.56 8.16
C ILE A 377 2.17 1.15 7.63
N ILE A 378 2.24 0.15 8.52
CA ILE A 378 2.05 -1.26 8.21
C ILE A 378 0.68 -1.66 8.78
N PRO A 379 -0.40 -1.69 7.96
CA PRO A 379 -1.65 -2.33 8.33
C PRO A 379 -1.43 -3.80 8.68
N GLY A 380 -2.01 -4.21 9.81
CA GLY A 380 -2.22 -5.61 10.14
C GLY A 380 -3.44 -6.20 9.44
N ASP A 381 -3.92 -7.31 10.00
CA ASP A 381 -5.21 -7.92 9.68
C ASP A 381 -6.24 -7.63 10.79
N MET A 382 -7.53 -7.90 10.51
CA MET A 382 -8.71 -7.46 11.30
C MET A 382 -8.71 -7.82 12.80
N GLY A 383 -7.75 -8.62 13.27
CA GLY A 383 -7.61 -9.00 14.68
C GLY A 383 -6.18 -8.95 15.22
N ARG A 384 -5.24 -8.33 14.49
CA ARG A 384 -3.82 -8.19 14.87
C ARG A 384 -3.39 -6.74 14.87
N ALA A 385 -2.17 -6.50 15.35
CA ALA A 385 -1.62 -5.16 15.45
C ALA A 385 -1.36 -4.53 14.07
N SER A 386 -1.42 -3.21 14.01
CA SER A 386 -0.76 -2.42 12.95
C SER A 386 0.45 -1.71 13.53
N TYR A 387 1.37 -1.25 12.68
CA TYR A 387 2.56 -0.54 13.13
C TYR A 387 2.74 0.81 12.44
N VAL A 388 3.28 1.76 13.19
CA VAL A 388 3.86 3.00 12.67
C VAL A 388 5.38 2.91 12.83
N LEU A 389 6.09 3.18 11.75
CA LEU A 389 7.54 3.17 11.65
C LEU A 389 8.00 4.50 11.04
N ILE A 390 9.31 4.71 11.01
CA ILE A 390 9.95 5.78 10.25
C ILE A 390 10.95 5.21 9.24
N GLY A 391 10.98 5.80 8.05
CA GLY A 391 11.97 5.48 7.03
C GLY A 391 13.39 5.81 7.49
N THR A 392 14.35 4.97 7.08
CA THR A 392 15.78 5.16 7.37
C THR A 392 16.58 5.31 6.06
N ALA A 393 17.88 5.59 6.16
CA ALA A 393 18.75 5.81 5.01
C ALA A 393 19.18 4.53 4.28
N ALA A 394 18.30 3.52 4.22
CA ALA A 394 18.57 2.26 3.53
C ALA A 394 18.58 2.46 2.00
N GLU A 395 19.74 2.85 1.46
CA GLU A 395 19.93 3.06 0.02
C GLU A 395 19.66 1.77 -0.78
N GLU A 396 19.99 0.60 -0.23
CA GLU A 396 19.78 -0.73 -0.85
C GLU A 396 18.30 -1.02 -1.16
N THR A 397 17.35 -0.32 -0.52
CA THR A 397 15.90 -0.51 -0.75
C THR A 397 15.24 0.57 -1.60
N PHE A 398 16.01 1.51 -2.18
CA PHE A 398 15.47 2.69 -2.85
C PHE A 398 14.48 3.45 -1.95
N ALA A 399 14.86 3.62 -0.67
CA ALA A 399 14.01 4.21 0.37
C ALA A 399 12.62 3.56 0.39
N SER A 400 12.56 2.23 0.48
CA SER A 400 11.31 1.46 0.52
C SER A 400 11.25 0.53 1.74
N SER A 401 10.03 0.26 2.21
CA SER A 401 9.72 -0.65 3.33
C SER A 401 8.48 -1.49 2.99
N CYS A 402 8.19 -2.50 3.81
CA CYS A 402 7.00 -3.34 3.68
C CYS A 402 5.69 -2.55 3.85
N HIS A 403 4.58 -3.14 3.38
CA HIS A 403 3.27 -2.49 3.36
C HIS A 403 2.23 -3.14 4.27
N GLY A 404 2.50 -4.34 4.79
CA GLY A 404 1.52 -5.09 5.57
C GLY A 404 2.10 -6.40 6.10
N ALA A 405 1.24 -7.32 6.49
CA ALA A 405 1.64 -8.65 6.94
C ALA A 405 1.99 -9.60 5.78
N GLY A 406 1.35 -9.46 4.63
CA GLY A 406 1.50 -10.41 3.49
C GLY A 406 0.71 -11.71 3.69
N ARG A 407 0.10 -12.21 2.61
CA ARG A 407 -0.78 -13.39 2.67
C ARG A 407 0.04 -14.69 2.64
N VAL A 408 -0.40 -15.67 3.42
CA VAL A 408 0.07 -17.07 3.36
C VAL A 408 -1.00 -18.03 2.84
N MET A 409 -2.23 -17.54 2.66
CA MET A 409 -3.36 -18.32 2.11
C MET A 409 -4.08 -17.55 1.00
N SER A 410 -4.48 -18.28 -0.04
CA SER A 410 -5.43 -17.75 -1.03
C SER A 410 -6.79 -17.44 -0.38
N ARG A 411 -7.57 -16.54 -0.95
CA ARG A 411 -8.92 -16.21 -0.45
C ARG A 411 -9.84 -17.44 -0.42
N THR A 412 -9.75 -18.28 -1.44
CA THR A 412 -10.49 -19.55 -1.50
C THR A 412 -10.08 -20.51 -0.38
N ALA A 413 -8.78 -20.62 -0.08
CA ALA A 413 -8.28 -21.45 1.01
C ALA A 413 -8.71 -20.91 2.39
N ALA A 414 -8.67 -19.59 2.57
CA ALA A 414 -9.09 -18.93 3.82
C ALA A 414 -10.56 -19.21 4.18
N LYS A 415 -11.46 -19.24 3.18
CA LYS A 415 -12.89 -19.53 3.38
C LYS A 415 -13.20 -20.99 3.69
N LYS A 416 -12.40 -21.92 3.17
CA LYS A 416 -12.76 -23.34 3.11
C LYS A 416 -12.96 -23.93 4.51
N GLY A 417 -14.18 -24.42 4.78
CA GLY A 417 -14.52 -25.14 6.02
C GLY A 417 -14.63 -24.28 7.28
N ARG A 418 -14.75 -22.95 7.15
CA ARG A 418 -14.85 -22.04 8.30
C ARG A 418 -16.27 -21.54 8.56
N ASP A 419 -16.64 -21.43 9.83
CA ASP A 419 -17.87 -20.79 10.28
C ASP A 419 -17.62 -19.32 10.63
N ILE A 420 -18.39 -18.44 9.97
CA ILE A 420 -18.36 -16.99 10.21
C ILE A 420 -18.71 -16.61 11.65
N ASN A 421 -19.61 -17.36 12.31
CA ASN A 421 -20.01 -17.06 13.68
C ASN A 421 -18.85 -17.32 14.65
N GLN A 422 -18.09 -18.39 14.41
CA GLN A 422 -16.89 -18.70 15.18
C GLN A 422 -15.81 -17.63 14.98
N VAL A 423 -15.57 -17.20 13.74
CA VAL A 423 -14.59 -16.13 13.44
C VAL A 423 -14.99 -14.82 14.14
N ARG A 424 -16.27 -14.43 14.06
CA ARG A 424 -16.77 -13.24 14.76
C ARG A 424 -16.63 -13.35 16.28
N LYS A 425 -16.90 -14.53 16.84
CA LYS A 425 -16.72 -14.80 18.27
C LYS A 425 -15.25 -14.65 18.68
N GLN A 426 -14.32 -15.22 17.91
CA GLN A 426 -12.88 -15.10 18.18
C GLN A 426 -12.38 -13.64 18.11
N LEU A 427 -12.88 -12.85 17.16
CA LEU A 427 -12.55 -11.43 17.09
C LEU A 427 -13.15 -10.64 18.27
N ALA A 428 -14.39 -10.95 18.65
CA ALA A 428 -15.03 -10.35 19.82
C ALA A 428 -14.33 -10.72 21.14
N GLU A 429 -13.85 -11.96 21.30
CA GLU A 429 -13.04 -12.41 22.43
C GLU A 429 -11.71 -11.64 22.51
N ARG A 430 -11.19 -11.16 21.37
CA ARG A 430 -10.03 -10.26 21.30
C ARG A 430 -10.39 -8.78 21.48
N GLY A 431 -11.66 -8.47 21.75
CA GLY A 431 -12.17 -7.12 21.93
C GLY A 431 -12.35 -6.33 20.63
N VAL A 432 -12.45 -7.01 19.48
CA VAL A 432 -12.62 -6.37 18.17
C VAL A 432 -14.05 -6.52 17.66
N LEU A 433 -14.73 -5.38 17.48
CA LEU A 433 -16.04 -5.33 16.84
C LEU A 433 -15.90 -5.26 15.33
N VAL A 434 -16.58 -6.14 14.59
CA VAL A 434 -16.51 -6.18 13.12
C VAL A 434 -17.86 -5.92 12.49
N LYS A 435 -17.91 -4.93 11.58
CA LYS A 435 -19.00 -4.73 10.62
C LYS A 435 -18.48 -4.94 9.20
N ALA A 436 -19.13 -5.83 8.47
CA ALA A 436 -18.74 -6.18 7.11
C ALA A 436 -19.95 -6.24 6.20
N ALA A 437 -19.80 -5.79 4.95
CA ALA A 437 -20.88 -5.82 3.96
C ALA A 437 -21.22 -7.25 3.48
N SER A 438 -20.29 -8.20 3.62
CA SER A 438 -20.49 -9.60 3.24
C SER A 438 -19.84 -10.56 4.24
N LYS A 439 -20.34 -11.81 4.29
CA LYS A 439 -19.72 -12.90 5.05
C LYS A 439 -18.34 -13.24 4.49
N ASP A 440 -18.25 -13.32 3.16
CA ASP A 440 -17.01 -13.61 2.44
C ASP A 440 -15.93 -12.58 2.72
N GLY A 441 -16.29 -11.29 2.81
CA GLY A 441 -15.37 -10.23 3.19
C GLY A 441 -14.64 -10.55 4.49
N VAL A 442 -15.32 -11.07 5.51
CA VAL A 442 -14.67 -11.44 6.78
C VAL A 442 -13.85 -12.73 6.63
N LEU A 443 -14.40 -13.76 5.99
CA LEU A 443 -13.75 -15.07 5.90
C LEU A 443 -12.48 -15.06 5.02
N GLU A 444 -12.40 -14.20 4.01
CA GLU A 444 -11.23 -14.07 3.14
C GLU A 444 -10.05 -13.36 3.80
N GLU A 445 -10.33 -12.59 4.86
CA GLU A 445 -9.42 -11.65 5.52
C GLU A 445 -9.20 -11.98 7.01
N ILE A 446 -9.43 -13.24 7.36
CA ILE A 446 -9.10 -13.81 8.67
C ILE A 446 -7.62 -13.62 9.02
N PRO A 447 -7.28 -13.50 10.31
CA PRO A 447 -5.91 -13.39 10.75
C PRO A 447 -5.00 -14.48 10.19
N GLU A 448 -5.41 -15.75 10.24
CA GLU A 448 -4.56 -16.89 9.84
C GLU A 448 -4.23 -16.92 8.34
N ALA A 449 -4.90 -16.10 7.51
CA ALA A 449 -4.55 -15.95 6.11
C ALA A 449 -3.28 -15.11 5.88
N TYR A 450 -2.74 -14.49 6.94
CA TYR A 450 -1.62 -13.56 6.91
C TYR A 450 -0.46 -14.00 7.81
N LYS A 451 0.77 -13.62 7.42
CA LYS A 451 1.96 -13.74 8.29
C LYS A 451 1.75 -12.91 9.57
N ASP A 452 2.54 -13.16 10.62
CA ASP A 452 2.49 -12.29 11.79
C ASP A 452 3.16 -10.94 11.46
N VAL A 453 2.39 -9.86 11.53
CA VAL A 453 2.84 -8.49 11.32
C VAL A 453 3.94 -8.08 12.32
N ASN A 454 3.98 -8.69 13.51
CA ASN A 454 5.04 -8.47 14.49
C ASN A 454 6.39 -8.95 13.97
N ASP A 455 6.42 -10.12 13.30
CA ASP A 455 7.64 -10.65 12.70
C ASP A 455 8.10 -9.80 11.52
N VAL A 456 7.17 -9.38 10.66
CA VAL A 456 7.47 -8.47 9.55
C VAL A 456 8.09 -7.16 10.07
N ALA A 457 7.45 -6.51 11.06
CA ALA A 457 7.95 -5.26 11.64
C ALA A 457 9.32 -5.44 12.32
N ARG A 458 9.55 -6.58 12.99
CA ARG A 458 10.84 -6.91 13.60
C ARG A 458 11.94 -7.07 12.55
N VAL A 459 11.68 -7.80 11.46
CA VAL A 459 12.67 -8.00 10.38
C VAL A 459 13.01 -6.68 9.70
N VAL A 460 12.01 -5.84 9.41
CA VAL A 460 12.24 -4.51 8.80
C VAL A 460 13.13 -3.62 9.66
N GLU A 461 12.92 -3.61 10.98
CA GLU A 461 13.76 -2.84 11.90
C GLU A 461 15.16 -3.44 12.05
N ALA A 462 15.26 -4.76 12.21
CA ALA A 462 16.53 -5.42 12.40
C ALA A 462 17.42 -5.39 11.14
N ALA A 463 16.81 -5.35 9.96
CA ALA A 463 17.49 -5.12 8.68
C ALA A 463 17.86 -3.64 8.45
N GLY A 464 17.46 -2.73 9.35
CA GLY A 464 17.77 -1.31 9.25
C GLY A 464 17.03 -0.60 8.11
N ILE A 465 15.85 -1.08 7.70
CA ILE A 465 15.04 -0.49 6.62
C ILE A 465 14.13 0.62 7.16
N ALA A 466 13.42 0.33 8.24
CA ALA A 466 12.55 1.29 8.92
C ALA A 466 12.53 1.00 10.42
N ARG A 467 12.45 2.04 11.25
CA ARG A 467 12.53 1.89 12.71
C ARG A 467 11.14 1.99 13.34
N ARG A 468 10.81 1.14 14.31
CA ARG A 468 9.48 1.11 14.93
C ARG A 468 9.25 2.35 15.79
N VAL A 469 8.04 2.89 15.72
CA VAL A 469 7.58 4.05 16.50
C VAL A 469 6.47 3.65 17.44
N ALA A 470 5.41 3.02 16.92
CA ALA A 470 4.25 2.65 17.72
C ALA A 470 3.60 1.35 17.21
N ARG A 471 3.02 0.58 18.14
CA ARG A 471 2.12 -0.53 17.87
C ARG A 471 0.68 -0.08 18.10
N LEU A 472 -0.19 -0.34 17.14
CA LEU A 472 -1.61 -0.02 17.18
C LEU A 472 -2.41 -1.29 17.31
N ARG A 473 -3.45 -1.30 18.15
CA ARG A 473 -4.31 -2.47 18.37
C ARG A 473 -5.75 -2.15 17.93
N PRO A 474 -6.37 -2.98 17.07
CA PRO A 474 -7.73 -2.77 16.62
C PRO A 474 -8.74 -2.97 17.74
N ILE A 475 -9.83 -2.20 17.68
CA ILE A 475 -11.02 -2.36 18.53
C ILE A 475 -12.32 -2.35 17.71
N GLY A 476 -12.31 -1.73 16.52
CA GLY A 476 -13.47 -1.72 15.63
C GLY A 476 -13.04 -1.76 14.16
N VAL A 477 -13.68 -2.61 13.35
CA VAL A 477 -13.34 -2.80 11.93
C VAL A 477 -14.59 -2.68 11.08
N VAL A 478 -14.51 -1.87 10.04
CA VAL A 478 -15.50 -1.69 8.97
C VAL A 478 -14.92 -2.22 7.67
N LYS A 479 -15.61 -3.15 7.01
CA LYS A 479 -15.12 -3.80 5.80
C LYS A 479 -16.19 -4.02 4.73
N GLY A 480 -15.75 -4.17 3.49
CA GLY A 480 -16.59 -4.63 2.38
C GLY A 480 -16.70 -6.13 2.24
#